data_AF-A0AAU8D4T1-F1
#
_entry.id   AF-A0AAU8D4T1-F1
#
_cell.length_a   1.000
_cell.length_b   1.000
_cell.length_c   1.000
_cell.angle_alpha   90.00
_cell.angle_beta   90.00
_cell.angle_gamma   90.00
#
_symmetry.space_group_name_H-M   'P 1'
#
loop_
_entity.id
_entity.type
_entity.pdbx_description
1 polymer ?
#
loop_
_entity_poly.entity_id
_entity_poly.type
_entity_poly.pdbx_seq_one_letter_code
_entity_poly.pdbx_strand_id
1 'polypeptide(L)' 'MDDWGIASGPQLAELTKLLEDYSKEIGIENNAPARNRLAKRIMDLFNEGVMKPEDIKRNLDSSPNHWQVEQAAP' A
#
# COMPACT_ATOMS: atom_id res chain seq x y z
N MET A 1 12.38 22.45 10.25
CA MET A 1 10.95 22.07 10.35
C MET A 1 10.72 21.14 9.20
N ASP A 2 10.98 19.86 9.45
CA ASP A 2 10.90 18.80 8.46
C ASP A 2 9.43 18.54 8.16
N ASP A 3 9.10 18.67 6.87
CA ASP A 3 7.77 18.52 6.28
C ASP A 3 7.37 17.02 6.31
N TRP A 4 7.05 16.51 7.49
CA TRP A 4 6.49 15.17 7.66
C TRP A 4 4.98 15.30 7.63
N GLY A 5 4.36 15.14 6.46
CA GLY A 5 2.89 15.08 6.45
C GLY A 5 2.18 14.74 5.16
N ILE A 6 2.73 15.05 3.97
CA ILE A 6 1.99 14.80 2.73
C ILE A 6 2.98 14.32 1.66
N ALA A 7 2.76 13.09 1.17
CA ALA A 7 3.47 12.58 0.00
C ALA A 7 3.37 13.62 -1.14
N SER A 8 4.51 14.04 -1.68
CA SER A 8 4.55 15.01 -2.78
C SER A 8 3.79 14.47 -4.00
N GLY A 9 3.28 15.32 -4.87
CA GLY A 9 2.54 14.90 -6.07
C GLY A 9 3.18 13.74 -6.87
N PRO A 10 4.51 13.76 -7.12
CA PRO A 10 5.21 12.63 -7.74
C PRO A 10 5.20 11.35 -6.91
N GLN A 11 5.36 11.45 -5.58
CA GLN A 11 5.33 10.29 -4.67
C GLN A 11 3.92 9.68 -4.62
N LEU A 12 2.87 10.50 -4.59
CA LEU A 12 1.49 10.03 -4.69
C LEU A 12 1.24 9.25 -5.98
N ALA A 13 1.81 9.69 -7.11
CA ALA A 13 1.70 8.99 -8.38
C ALA A 13 2.40 7.62 -8.33
N GLU A 14 3.59 7.54 -7.72
CA GLU A 14 4.32 6.28 -7.52
C GLU A 14 3.57 5.31 -6.60
N LEU A 15 3.01 5.80 -5.49
CA LEU A 15 2.22 4.98 -4.56
C LEU A 15 0.92 4.49 -5.21
N THR A 16 0.26 5.33 -6.01
CA THR A 16 -0.95 4.96 -6.76
C THR A 16 -0.63 3.87 -7.78
N LYS A 17 0.48 4.01 -8.51
CA LYS A 17 0.94 2.99 -9.45
C LYS A 17 1.25 1.67 -8.75
N LEU A 18 1.96 1.72 -7.61
CA LEU A 18 2.24 0.54 -6.79
C LEU A 18 0.94 -0.15 -6.35
N LEU A 19 -0.05 0.62 -5.88
CA LEU A 19 -1.37 0.09 -5.50
C LEU A 19 -2.04 -0.63 -6.66
N GLU A 20 -2.05 -0.04 -7.86
CA GLU A 20 -2.66 -0.67 -9.04
C GLU A 20 -1.93 -1.95 -9.46
N ASP A 21 -0.60 -1.90 -9.57
CA ASP A 21 0.22 -3.03 -9.99
C ASP A 21 0.10 -4.19 -8.98
N TYR A 22 0.23 -3.89 -7.68
CA TYR A 22 0.10 -4.89 -6.63
C TYR A 22 -1.31 -5.45 -6.54
N SER A 23 -2.35 -4.62 -6.74
CA SER A 23 -3.74 -5.09 -6.73
C SER A 23 -4.03 -6.09 -7.86
N LYS A 24 -3.43 -5.90 -9.04
CA LYS A 24 -3.54 -6.83 -10.18
C LYS A 24 -2.74 -8.10 -9.93
N GLU A 25 -1.55 -7.99 -9.35
CA GLU A 25 -0.65 -9.12 -9.05
C GLU A 25 -1.30 -10.15 -8.12
N ILE A 26 -2.08 -9.69 -7.14
CA ILE A 26 -2.78 -10.55 -6.17
C ILE A 26 -4.26 -10.80 -6.54
N GLY A 27 -4.74 -10.28 -7.67
CA GLY A 27 -6.11 -10.50 -8.18
C GLY A 27 -7.23 -9.80 -7.40
N ILE A 28 -6.95 -8.66 -6.76
CA ILE A 28 -7.96 -7.86 -6.03
C ILE A 28 -8.35 -6.57 -6.75
N GLU A 29 -7.98 -6.39 -8.02
CA GLU A 29 -8.19 -5.15 -8.77
C GLU A 29 -9.67 -4.71 -8.85
N ASN A 30 -10.59 -5.68 -8.77
CA ASN A 30 -12.04 -5.49 -8.75
C ASN A 30 -12.66 -5.50 -7.34
N ASN A 31 -11.88 -5.74 -6.29
CA ASN A 31 -12.33 -5.78 -4.90
C ASN A 31 -12.04 -4.43 -4.23
N ALA A 32 -12.99 -3.50 -4.33
CA ALA A 32 -12.86 -2.15 -3.77
C ALA A 32 -12.53 -2.13 -2.25
N PRO A 33 -13.17 -2.96 -1.39
CA PRO A 33 -12.77 -3.08 0.02
C PRO A 33 -11.31 -3.51 0.23
N ALA A 34 -10.84 -4.53 -0.50
CA ALA A 34 -9.47 -5.01 -0.39
C ALA A 34 -8.46 -3.98 -0.91
N ARG A 35 -8.77 -3.29 -2.01
CA ARG A 35 -7.94 -2.19 -2.54
C ARG A 35 -7.82 -1.03 -1.57
N ASN A 36 -8.91 -0.65 -0.89
CA ASN A 36 -8.86 0.43 0.09
C ASN A 36 -7.97 0.09 1.29
N ARG A 37 -8.03 -1.16 1.77
CA ARG A 37 -7.13 -1.65 2.83
C ARG A 37 -5.67 -1.65 2.38
N LEU A 38 -5.40 -2.12 1.16
CA LEU A 38 -4.07 -2.08 0.57
C LEU A 38 -3.54 -0.65 0.47
N ALA A 39 -4.36 0.30 -0.01
CA ALA A 39 -4.00 1.71 -0.10
C ALA A 39 -3.67 2.30 1.28
N LYS A 40 -4.48 2.00 2.30
CA LYS A 40 -4.21 2.40 3.68
C LYS A 40 -2.88 1.85 4.17
N ARG A 41 -2.60 0.57 3.94
CA ARG A 41 -1.33 -0.05 4.37
C ARG A 41 -0.11 0.57 3.67
N ILE A 42 -0.22 0.85 2.37
CA ILE A 42 0.82 1.54 1.60
C ILE A 42 1.11 2.92 2.19
N MET A 43 0.07 3.68 2.53
CA MET A 43 0.21 5.00 3.17
C MET A 43 0.79 4.91 4.59
N ASP A 44 0.37 3.94 5.39
CA ASP A 44 0.92 3.72 6.74
C ASP A 44 2.43 3.42 6.66
N LEU A 45 2.85 2.53 5.75
CA LEU A 45 4.27 2.23 5.51
C LEU A 45 5.05 3.47 5.06
N PHE A 46 4.47 4.28 4.17
CA PHE A 46 5.08 5.52 3.73
C PHE A 46 5.28 6.50 4.90
N ASN A 47 4.26 6.64 5.76
CA ASN A 47 4.30 7.49 6.95
C ASN A 47 5.26 6.95 8.04
N GLU A 48 5.46 5.63 8.11
CA GLU A 48 6.47 4.99 8.96
C GLU A 48 7.92 5.22 8.46
N GLY A 49 8.09 5.90 7.31
CA GLY A 49 9.39 6.25 6.73
C GLY A 49 9.83 5.34 5.59
N VAL A 50 9.00 4.38 5.17
CA VAL A 50 9.26 3.50 4.03
C VAL A 50 8.84 4.21 2.74
N MET A 51 9.67 5.15 2.29
CA MET A 51 9.29 6.06 1.18
C MET A 51 9.41 5.43 -0.21
N LYS A 52 10.18 4.34 -0.37
CA LYS A 52 10.44 3.72 -1.68
C LYS A 52 9.39 2.66 -2.03
N PRO A 53 8.81 2.68 -3.23
CA PRO A 53 7.82 1.68 -3.66
C PRO A 53 8.30 0.22 -3.55
N GLU A 54 9.58 -0.02 -3.84
CA GLU A 54 10.21 -1.35 -3.76
C GLU A 54 10.25 -1.87 -2.30
N ASP A 55 10.58 -1.00 -1.36
CA ASP A 55 10.63 -1.33 0.07
C ASP A 55 9.23 -1.52 0.64
N ILE A 56 8.26 -0.72 0.18
CA ILE A 56 6.84 -0.90 0.52
C ILE A 56 6.37 -2.27 0.01
N LYS A 57 6.63 -2.61 -1.26
CA LYS A 57 6.27 -3.91 -1.83
C LYS A 57 6.88 -5.06 -1.03
N ARG A 58 8.19 -4.97 -0.72
CA ARG A 58 8.88 -5.98 0.09
C ARG A 58 8.25 -6.16 1.48
N ASN A 59 7.78 -5.07 2.11
CA ASN A 59 7.06 -5.13 3.38
C ASN A 59 5.68 -5.78 3.24
N LEU A 60 4.95 -5.47 2.16
CA LEU A 60 3.67 -6.11 1.85
C LEU A 60 3.83 -7.63 1.67
N ASP A 61 4.86 -8.04 0.93
CA ASP A 61 5.19 -9.44 0.67
C ASP A 61 5.73 -10.17 1.91
N SER A 62 6.42 -9.45 2.82
CA SER A 62 6.95 -10.03 4.07
C SER A 62 5.88 -10.18 5.16
N SER A 63 4.75 -9.48 5.05
CA SER A 63 3.61 -9.62 5.96
C SER A 63 2.29 -9.79 5.22
N PRO A 64 2.12 -10.84 4.39
CA PRO A 64 0.86 -11.07 3.67
C PRO A 64 -0.30 -11.22 4.65
N ASN A 65 -0.09 -11.97 5.73
CA ASN A 65 -1.13 -12.27 6.70
C ASN A 65 -1.64 -11.04 7.47
N HIS A 66 -0.83 -10.01 7.74
CA HIS A 66 -1.31 -8.95 8.66
C HIS A 66 -2.34 -8.01 8.03
N TRP A 67 -2.28 -7.79 6.70
CA TRP A 67 -3.25 -6.96 5.99
C TRP A 67 -4.21 -7.78 5.12
N GLN A 68 -3.90 -9.05 4.82
CA GLN A 68 -4.81 -9.99 4.16
C GLN A 68 -5.73 -10.77 5.11
N VAL A 69 -5.41 -10.93 6.41
CA VAL A 69 -6.28 -11.70 7.33
C VAL A 69 -7.63 -11.01 7.58
N GLU A 70 -7.74 -9.69 7.37
CA GLU A 70 -9.05 -9.00 7.30
C GLU A 70 -9.86 -9.30 6.01
N GLN A 71 -9.33 -10.07 5.07
CA GLN A 71 -10.08 -10.57 3.90
C GLN A 71 -10.95 -11.80 4.22
N ALA A 72 -10.77 -12.42 5.39
CA ALA A 72 -11.40 -13.69 5.74
C ALA A 72 -12.50 -13.58 6.83
N ALA A 73 -12.89 -12.37 7.24
CA ALA A 73 -14.06 -12.21 8.11
C ALA A 73 -15.33 -12.35 7.26
N PRO A 74 -16.18 -13.38 7.51
CA PRO A 74 -17.45 -13.58 6.83
C PRO A 74 -18.50 -12.52 7.17
#